data_AF-A0A6B3H5H2-F1
#
_entry.id   AF-A0A6B3H5H2-F1
#
_cell.length_a   1.000
_cell.length_b   1.000
_cell.length_c   1.000
_cell.angle_alpha   90.00
_cell.angle_beta   90.00
_cell.angle_gamma   90.00
#
_symmetry.space_group_name_H-M   'P 1'
#
loop_
_entity.id
_entity.type
_entity.pdbx_description
1 polymer ?
#
loop_
_entity_poly.entity_id
_entity_poly.type
_entity_poly.pdbx_seq_one_letter_code
_entity_poly.pdbx_strand_id
1 'polypeptide(L)' 'LGFKIHEDWGATPAAIDACLTVCEETGAQLAIHTDTLNEAGFVADTLAAIAGRSIHAYHTEGAGGGHAPDIITVVSEPYV' A
#
# COMPACT_ATOMS: atom_id res chain seq x y z
N LEU A 1 -13.82 -10.81 -3.41
CA LEU A 1 -12.48 -11.38 -3.64
C LEU A 1 -11.52 -10.21 -3.94
N GLY A 2 -10.24 -10.33 -3.61
CA GLY A 2 -9.27 -9.24 -3.72
C GLY A 2 -7.83 -9.72 -3.68
N PHE A 3 -6.88 -8.80 -3.81
CA PHE A 3 -5.45 -9.07 -3.76
C PHE A 3 -4.84 -8.65 -2.42
N LYS A 4 -3.67 -9.20 -2.10
CA LYS A 4 -2.82 -8.76 -0.99
C LYS A 4 -1.42 -8.48 -1.55
N ILE A 5 -0.93 -7.26 -1.33
CA ILE A 5 0.49 -6.95 -1.43
C ILE A 5 1.11 -7.05 -0.02
N HIS A 6 2.23 -7.74 0.09
CA HIS A 6 2.98 -7.90 1.34
C HIS A 6 4.46 -7.67 1.05
N GLU A 7 5.16 -6.97 1.96
CA GLU A 7 6.57 -6.61 1.75
C GLU A 7 7.48 -7.82 1.53
N ASP A 8 7.21 -8.95 2.19
CA ASP A 8 7.89 -10.24 1.99
C ASP A 8 7.88 -10.73 0.53
N TRP A 9 6.93 -10.27 -0.29
CA TRP A 9 6.83 -10.55 -1.73
C TRP A 9 7.16 -9.33 -2.60
N GLY A 10 7.58 -8.23 -1.98
CA GLY A 10 7.88 -6.94 -2.60
C GLY A 10 6.67 -6.01 -2.65
N ALA A 11 6.60 -5.06 -1.72
CA ALA A 11 5.61 -3.96 -1.69
C ALA A 11 6.13 -2.72 -2.44
N THR A 12 6.65 -2.92 -3.65
CA THR A 12 7.30 -1.84 -4.43
C THR A 12 6.27 -0.96 -5.16
N PRO A 13 6.61 0.31 -5.50
CA PRO A 13 5.73 1.19 -6.28
C PRO A 13 5.22 0.55 -7.58
N ALA A 14 6.07 -0.18 -8.30
CA ALA A 14 5.69 -0.86 -9.54
C ALA A 14 4.67 -1.98 -9.31
N ALA A 15 4.80 -2.75 -8.22
CA ALA A 15 3.85 -3.79 -7.87
C ALA A 15 2.50 -3.22 -7.43
N ILE A 16 2.52 -2.11 -6.67
CA ILE A 16 1.34 -1.38 -6.21
C ILE A 16 0.55 -0.87 -7.41
N ASP A 17 1.20 -0.15 -8.34
CA ASP A 17 0.55 0.43 -9.51
C ASP A 17 -0.08 -0.64 -10.44
N ALA A 18 0.67 -1.70 -10.72
CA ALA A 18 0.18 -2.79 -11.55
C ALA A 18 -1.03 -3.49 -10.93
N CYS A 19 -1.00 -3.75 -9.61
CA CYS A 19 -2.10 -4.42 -8.93
C CYS A 19 -3.36 -3.54 -8.85
N LEU A 20 -3.20 -2.24 -8.57
CA LEU A 20 -4.31 -1.29 -8.55
C LEU A 20 -4.95 -1.12 -9.92
N THR A 21 -4.15 -1.11 -11.00
CA THR A 21 -4.68 -1.11 -12.38
C THR A 21 -5.62 -2.29 -12.62
N VAL A 22 -5.23 -3.50 -12.21
CA VAL A 22 -6.08 -4.69 -12.32
C VAL A 22 -7.32 -4.59 -11.41
N CYS A 23 -7.20 -4.00 -10.22
CA CYS A 23 -8.33 -3.81 -9.31
C CYS A 23 -9.39 -2.89 -9.91
N GLU A 24 -8.98 -1.80 -10.56
CA GLU A 24 -9.90 -0.87 -11.25
C GLU A 24 -10.64 -1.55 -12.41
N GLU A 25 -9.93 -2.36 -13.21
CA GLU A 25 -10.52 -3.08 -14.34
C GLU A 25 -11.50 -4.18 -13.91
N THR A 26 -11.29 -4.77 -12.73
CA THR A 26 -12.03 -5.96 -12.28
C THR A 26 -13.03 -5.70 -11.16
N GLY A 27 -12.97 -4.53 -10.51
CA GLY A 27 -13.74 -4.22 -9.29
C GLY A 27 -13.28 -4.99 -8.05
N ALA A 28 -12.09 -5.60 -8.09
CA ALA A 28 -11.48 -6.23 -6.92
C ALA A 28 -10.94 -5.18 -5.94
N GLN A 29 -10.79 -5.54 -4.67
CA GLN A 29 -10.14 -4.70 -3.65
C GLN A 29 -8.67 -5.10 -3.47
N LEU A 30 -7.81 -4.15 -3.13
CA LEU A 30 -6.42 -4.41 -2.74
C LEU A 30 -6.23 -4.13 -1.24
N ALA A 31 -5.75 -5.13 -0.51
CA ALA A 31 -5.18 -4.94 0.83
C ALA A 31 -3.65 -4.84 0.76
N ILE A 32 -3.03 -4.02 1.59
CA ILE A 32 -1.57 -3.82 1.58
C ILE A 32 -0.93 -3.87 2.96
N HIS A 33 0.23 -4.50 3.01
CA HIS A 33 1.26 -4.38 4.05
C HIS A 33 2.48 -3.75 3.35
N THR A 34 2.83 -2.53 3.73
CA THR A 34 3.82 -1.69 3.01
C THR A 34 5.26 -2.02 3.39
N ASP A 35 6.22 -1.44 2.67
CA ASP A 35 7.66 -1.67 2.81
C ASP A 35 8.20 -1.09 4.13
N THR A 36 8.38 -1.94 5.15
CA THR A 36 8.85 -1.50 6.47
C THR A 36 10.27 -0.96 6.41
N LEU A 37 11.09 -1.52 5.52
CA LEU A 37 12.51 -1.20 5.39
C LEU A 37 12.74 0.14 4.68
N ASN A 38 11.71 0.68 4.04
CA ASN A 38 11.83 1.79 3.11
C ASN A 38 12.84 1.49 1.98
N GLU A 39 12.89 0.24 1.51
CA GLU A 39 13.82 -0.22 0.48
C GLU A 39 13.57 0.47 -0.87
N ALA A 40 12.30 0.59 -1.26
CA ALA A 40 11.88 1.17 -2.53
C ALA A 40 11.40 2.64 -2.43
N GLY A 41 11.43 3.23 -1.23
CA GLY A 41 10.96 4.58 -0.93
C GLY A 41 10.34 4.70 0.46
N PHE A 42 9.94 5.90 0.85
CA PHE A 42 9.22 6.17 2.11
C PHE A 42 7.70 6.15 1.90
N VAL A 43 6.92 6.36 2.97
CA VAL A 43 5.45 6.35 2.92
C VAL A 43 4.87 7.26 1.83
N ALA A 44 5.50 8.41 1.58
CA ALA A 44 5.09 9.35 0.54
C ALA A 44 5.23 8.76 -0.88
N ASP A 45 6.26 7.95 -1.13
CA ASP A 45 6.47 7.29 -2.42
C ASP A 45 5.42 6.19 -2.66
N THR A 46 5.05 5.46 -1.61
CA THR A 46 3.94 4.50 -1.65
C THR A 46 2.60 5.20 -1.91
N LEU A 47 2.32 6.33 -1.24
CA LEU A 47 1.11 7.12 -1.50
C LEU A 47 1.08 7.66 -2.94
N ALA A 48 2.22 8.11 -3.46
CA ALA A 48 2.34 8.51 -4.86
C ALA A 48 2.05 7.36 -5.83
N ALA A 49 2.49 6.13 -5.51
CA ALA A 49 2.17 4.93 -6.30
C ALA A 49 0.69 4.53 -6.21
N ILE A 50 0.04 4.75 -5.06
CA ILE A 50 -1.41 4.52 -4.91
C ILE A 50 -2.21 5.49 -5.79
N ALA A 51 -1.72 6.73 -5.97
CA ALA A 51 -2.28 7.72 -6.89
C ALA A 51 -3.77 8.04 -6.62
N GLY A 52 -4.18 8.05 -5.35
CA GLY A 52 -5.56 8.35 -4.94
C GLY A 52 -6.57 7.24 -5.19
N ARG A 53 -6.14 6.04 -5.61
CA ARG A 53 -7.01 4.87 -5.82
C ARG A 53 -7.36 4.22 -4.49
N SER A 54 -8.55 3.61 -4.42
CA SER A 54 -9.01 2.94 -3.18
C SER A 54 -8.08 1.80 -2.80
N ILE A 55 -7.69 1.76 -1.52
CA ILE A 55 -6.84 0.70 -0.97
C ILE A 55 -7.24 0.42 0.48
N HIS A 56 -6.98 -0.78 0.98
CA HIS A 56 -7.14 -1.12 2.39
C HIS A 56 -5.76 -1.35 3.03
N ALA A 57 -5.30 -0.41 3.84
CA ALA A 57 -4.05 -0.55 4.58
C ALA A 57 -4.23 -1.45 5.82
N TYR A 58 -3.50 -2.56 5.88
CA TYR A 58 -3.50 -3.44 7.05
C TYR A 58 -2.63 -2.86 8.17
N HIS A 59 -3.02 -3.12 9.43
CA HIS A 59 -2.31 -2.74 10.66
C HIS A 59 -1.60 -1.38 10.55
N THR A 60 -2.38 -0.35 10.19
CA THR A 60 -1.94 1.02 9.91
C THR A 60 -1.15 1.69 11.02
N GLU A 61 -1.21 1.17 12.24
CA GLU A 61 -0.38 1.62 13.35
C GLU A 61 1.12 1.29 13.15
N GLY A 62 1.46 0.19 12.46
CA GLY A 62 2.81 -0.14 12.02
C GLY A 62 3.55 -1.27 12.76
N ALA A 63 3.14 -1.71 13.96
CA ALA A 63 3.81 -2.83 14.64
C ALA A 63 3.62 -4.16 13.91
N GLY A 64 2.50 -4.32 13.20
CA GLY A 64 2.28 -5.46 12.31
C GLY A 64 3.10 -5.40 11.01
N GLY A 65 3.69 -4.24 10.71
CA GLY A 65 4.50 -3.95 9.52
C GLY A 65 3.97 -2.78 8.71
N GLY A 66 4.89 -2.13 7.99
CA GLY A 66 4.67 -0.94 7.18
C GLY A 66 5.76 0.11 7.40
N HIS A 67 5.87 1.08 6.48
CA HIS A 67 6.88 2.15 6.50
C HIS A 67 7.22 2.65 7.92
N ALA A 68 8.44 2.36 8.37
CA ALA A 68 8.89 2.80 9.67
C ALA A 68 9.46 4.23 9.60
N PRO A 69 9.06 5.16 10.49
CA PRO A 69 8.13 5.00 11.63
C PRO A 69 6.72 5.55 11.38
N ASP A 70 6.39 5.95 10.16
CA ASP A 70 5.32 6.90 9.86
C ASP A 70 4.19 6.36 8.97
N ILE A 71 4.08 5.03 8.82
CA ILE A 71 2.95 4.41 8.10
C ILE A 71 1.58 4.85 8.61
N ILE A 72 1.45 5.21 9.90
CA ILE A 72 0.19 5.70 10.47
C ILE A 72 -0.33 6.97 9.78
N THR A 73 0.51 7.72 9.07
CA THR A 73 0.08 8.91 8.33
C THR A 73 -0.94 8.62 7.24
N VAL A 74 -1.00 7.39 6.71
CA VAL A 74 -1.96 7.03 5.65
C VAL A 74 -3.42 7.16 6.08
N VAL A 75 -3.73 7.21 7.38
CA VAL A 75 -5.10 7.41 7.89
C VAL A 75 -5.69 8.78 7.57
N SER A 76 -4.87 9.75 7.13
CA SER A 76 -5.36 11.06 6.68
C SER A 76 -5.81 11.08 5.24
N GLU A 77 -5.51 10.03 4.46
CA GLU A 77 -5.82 9.97 3.05
C GLU A 77 -7.27 9.48 2.83
N PRO A 78 -8.10 10.18 2.03
CA PRO A 78 -9.52 9.86 1.88
C PRO A 78 -9.81 8.57 1.09
N TYR A 79 -8.78 7.96 0.51
CA TYR A 79 -8.86 6.76 -0.33
C TYR A 79 -8.27 5.52 0.36
N VAL A 80 -7.84 5.64 1.62
CA VAL A 80 -7.26 4.58 2.46
C VAL A 80 -8.26 4.07 3.50
#